data_AF-A0AA91KJU2-F1
#
_entry.id   AF-A0AA91KJU2-F1
#
_cell.length_a   1.000
_cell.length_b   1.000
_cell.length_c   1.000
_cell.angle_alpha   90.00
_cell.angle_beta   90.00
_cell.angle_gamma   90.00
#
_symmetry.space_group_name_H-M   'P 1'
#
loop_
_entity.id
_entity.type
_entity.pdbx_description
1 polymer ?
#
loop_
_entity_poly.entity_id
_entity_poly.type
_entity_poly.pdbx_seq_one_letter_code
_entity_poly.pdbx_strand_id
1 'polypeptide(L)'
;MNGWNKDGRGSVRVSPVVGWKAATLINNEADVFLRLEFSVNPDNTDVSALQFALTEHQAREISTKLRALADTISSYALQPT
;
A
#
# COMPACT_ATOMS: atom_id res chain seq x y z
N MET A 1 -10.09 9.82 -9.70
CA MET A 1 -10.61 8.85 -8.70
C MET A 1 -11.37 7.67 -9.33
N ASN A 2 -11.32 7.48 -10.65
CA ASN A 2 -11.96 6.33 -11.28
C ASN A 2 -11.16 5.05 -10.97
N GLY A 3 -11.85 3.93 -10.71
CA GLY A 3 -11.22 2.64 -10.39
C GLY A 3 -11.00 2.33 -8.91
N TRP A 4 -11.31 3.26 -7.99
CA TRP A 4 -11.27 2.99 -6.55
C TRP A 4 -12.59 2.40 -6.05
N ASN A 5 -12.52 1.39 -5.19
CA ASN A 5 -13.67 0.85 -4.49
C ASN A 5 -14.21 1.88 -3.48
N LYS A 6 -15.54 2.04 -3.45
CA LYS A 6 -16.22 3.03 -2.60
C LYS A 6 -17.16 2.39 -1.57
N ASP A 7 -17.34 3.04 -0.43
CA ASP A 7 -18.32 2.65 0.58
C ASP A 7 -19.75 3.06 0.17
N GLY A 8 -20.74 2.72 1.00
CA GLY A 8 -22.13 3.09 0.75
C GLY A 8 -22.39 4.61 0.78
N ARG A 9 -21.40 5.42 1.21
CA ARG A 9 -21.45 6.89 1.25
C ARG A 9 -20.65 7.53 0.11
N GLY A 10 -20.06 6.72 -0.78
CA GLY A 10 -19.27 7.19 -1.92
C GLY A 10 -17.82 7.57 -1.59
N SER A 11 -17.37 7.36 -0.35
CA SER A 11 -15.97 7.57 0.06
C SER A 11 -15.10 6.38 -0.36
N VAL A 12 -13.81 6.60 -0.62
CA VAL A 12 -12.88 5.51 -0.95
C VAL A 12 -12.80 4.56 0.24
N ARG A 13 -13.03 3.25 0.00
CA ARG A 13 -12.81 2.23 1.04
C ARG A 13 -11.31 2.06 1.24
N VAL A 14 -10.87 2.30 2.46
CA VAL A 14 -9.47 2.10 2.87
C VAL A 14 -9.43 1.23 4.12
N SER A 15 -8.47 0.32 4.16
CA SER A 15 -8.10 -0.42 5.36
C SER A 15 -6.68 -0.01 5.75
N PRO A 16 -6.44 0.42 6.99
CA PRO A 16 -5.09 0.74 7.46
C PRO A 16 -4.12 -0.42 7.24
N VAL A 17 -2.96 -0.12 6.66
CA VAL A 17 -1.85 -1.08 6.60
C VAL A 17 -1.20 -1.13 7.98
N VAL A 18 -1.13 -2.31 8.57
CA VAL A 18 -0.60 -2.54 9.93
C VAL A 18 0.72 -3.30 9.93
N GLY A 19 1.07 -3.91 8.80
CA GLY A 19 2.32 -4.63 8.60
C GLY A 19 2.55 -4.92 7.12
N TRP A 20 3.79 -5.23 6.75
CA TRP A 20 4.13 -5.61 5.38
C TRP A 20 5.41 -6.45 5.33
N LYS A 21 5.60 -7.19 4.24
CA LYS A 21 6.82 -7.94 3.92
C LYS A 21 7.08 -7.86 2.42
N ALA A 22 8.35 -7.84 2.01
CA ALA A 22 8.74 -7.99 0.62
C ALA A 22 9.91 -8.97 0.49
N ALA A 23 9.90 -9.77 -0.57
CA ALA A 23 10.96 -10.75 -0.85
C ALA A 23 11.12 -11.00 -2.34
N THR A 24 12.31 -11.46 -2.75
CA THR A 24 12.57 -12.07 -4.05
C THR A 24 12.81 -13.56 -3.84
N LEU A 25 12.21 -14.43 -4.65
CA LEU A 25 12.51 -15.86 -4.58
C LEU A 25 13.78 -16.15 -5.38
N ILE A 26 14.68 -16.96 -4.80
CA ILE A 26 16.02 -17.24 -5.35
C ILE A 26 15.94 -18.08 -6.65
N ASN A 27 14.75 -18.56 -7.02
CA ASN A 27 14.56 -19.66 -7.96
C ASN A 27 14.19 -19.20 -9.38
N ASN A 28 14.75 -18.07 -9.84
CA ASN A 28 14.72 -17.62 -11.24
C ASN A 28 13.44 -16.93 -11.75
N GLU A 29 12.47 -16.62 -10.86
CA GLU A 29 11.38 -15.70 -11.19
C GLU A 29 11.79 -14.29 -10.73
N ALA A 30 11.96 -13.37 -11.69
CA ALA A 30 12.38 -11.98 -11.47
C ALA A 30 11.32 -11.12 -10.75
N ASP A 31 10.44 -11.76 -10.00
CA ASP A 31 9.29 -11.15 -9.36
C ASP A 31 9.59 -10.81 -7.90
N VAL A 32 9.11 -9.62 -7.53
CA VAL A 32 9.07 -9.13 -6.15
C VAL A 32 7.73 -9.53 -5.56
N PHE A 33 7.76 -10.30 -4.48
CA PHE A 33 6.57 -10.64 -3.72
C PHE A 33 6.33 -9.60 -2.65
N LEU A 34 5.16 -8.95 -2.67
CA LEU A 34 4.71 -8.00 -1.67
C LEU A 34 3.54 -8.59 -0.88
N ARG A 35 3.67 -8.63 0.45
CA ARG A 35 2.58 -8.93 1.36
C ARG A 35 2.20 -7.69 2.15
N LEU A 36 0.93 -7.32 2.11
CA LEU A 36 0.36 -6.24 2.93
C LEU A 36 -0.62 -6.83 3.93
N GLU A 37 -0.42 -6.49 5.20
CA GLU A 37 -1.35 -6.78 6.29
C GLU A 37 -2.20 -5.54 6.57
N PHE A 38 -3.50 -5.73 6.75
CA PHE A 38 -4.42 -4.66 7.08
C PHE A 38 -5.46 -5.14 8.08
N SER A 39 -5.90 -4.22 8.93
CA SER A 39 -7.03 -4.44 9.82
C SER A 39 -7.89 -3.20 9.88
N VAL A 40 -9.20 -3.40 9.98
CA VAL A 40 -10.16 -2.33 10.30
C VAL A 40 -10.48 -2.29 11.79
N ASN A 41 -9.96 -3.25 12.57
CA ASN A 41 -10.05 -3.28 14.02
C ASN A 41 -8.80 -2.61 14.62
N PRO A 42 -8.95 -1.55 15.44
CA PRO A 42 -7.81 -0.86 16.03
C PRO A 42 -6.95 -1.73 16.95
N ASP A 43 -7.51 -2.81 17.50
CA ASP A 43 -6.80 -3.73 18.40
C ASP A 43 -6.02 -4.82 17.64
N ASN A 44 -6.05 -4.81 16.29
CA ASN A 44 -5.38 -5.78 15.42
C ASN A 44 -5.70 -7.25 15.74
N THR A 45 -6.88 -7.53 16.29
CA THR A 45 -7.30 -8.91 16.58
C THR A 45 -7.68 -9.68 15.31
N ASP A 46 -8.12 -8.94 14.27
CA ASP A 46 -8.56 -9.50 12.98
C ASP A 46 -7.70 -8.92 11.85
N VAL A 47 -6.47 -9.43 11.72
CA VAL A 47 -5.55 -9.02 10.65
C VAL A 47 -5.79 -9.86 9.42
N SER A 48 -6.11 -9.20 8.30
CA SER A 48 -6.16 -9.80 6.97
C SER A 48 -4.86 -9.49 6.22
N ALA A 49 -4.51 -10.35 5.27
CA ALA A 49 -3.34 -10.13 4.42
C ALA A 49 -3.62 -10.42 2.96
N LEU A 50 -3.07 -9.59 2.07
CA LEU A 50 -3.03 -9.81 0.63
C LEU A 50 -1.59 -9.93 0.17
N GLN A 51 -1.35 -10.82 -0.80
CA GLN A 51 -0.03 -11.11 -1.35
C GLN A 51 -0.07 -10.92 -2.87
N PHE A 52 0.97 -10.30 -3.41
CA PHE A 52 1.08 -9.95 -4.81
C PHE A 52 2.45 -10.39 -5.33
N ALA A 53 2.48 -11.02 -6.49
CA ALA A 53 3.69 -11.11 -7.30
C ALA A 53 3.75 -9.88 -8.21
N LEU A 54 4.87 -9.17 -8.20
CA LEU A 54 5.09 -7.96 -8.95
C LEU A 54 6.32 -8.15 -9.83
N THR A 55 6.27 -7.69 -11.08
CA THR A 55 7.51 -7.57 -11.85
C THR A 55 8.41 -6.48 -11.23
N GLU A 56 9.71 -6.51 -11.56
CA GLU A 56 10.64 -5.44 -11.16
C GLU A 56 10.10 -4.04 -11.49
N HIS A 57 9.57 -3.86 -12.71
CA HIS A 57 9.02 -2.59 -13.16
C HIS A 57 7.86 -2.13 -12.27
N GLN A 58 6.91 -3.02 -11.97
CA GLN A 58 5.75 -2.70 -11.14
C GLN A 58 6.17 -2.32 -9.71
N ALA A 59 7.13 -3.04 -9.12
CA ALA A 59 7.64 -2.73 -7.79
C ALA A 59 8.29 -1.34 -7.74
N ARG A 60 9.10 -0.98 -8.75
CA ARG A 60 9.73 0.35 -8.87
C ARG A 60 8.71 1.46 -9.06
N GLU A 61 7.71 1.25 -9.89
CA GLU A 61 6.65 2.21 -10.16
C GLU A 61 5.83 2.50 -8.89
N ILE A 62 5.39 1.44 -8.18
CA ILE A 62 4.65 1.57 -6.92
C ILE A 62 5.47 2.34 -5.89
N SER A 63 6.74 1.97 -5.68
CA SER A 63 7.62 2.65 -4.71
C SER A 63 7.77 4.13 -5.03
N THR A 64 8.00 4.47 -6.30
CA THR A 64 8.20 5.86 -6.73
C THR A 64 6.95 6.70 -6.51
N LYS A 65 5.78 6.17 -6.88
CA LYS A 65 4.51 6.87 -6.74
C LYS A 65 4.13 7.08 -5.26
N LEU A 66 4.30 6.07 -4.42
CA LEU A 66 4.01 6.19 -2.99
C LEU A 66 4.92 7.21 -2.31
N ARG A 67 6.22 7.21 -2.63
CA ARG A 67 7.19 8.19 -2.12
C ARG A 67 6.80 9.62 -2.51
N ALA A 68 6.54 9.88 -3.80
CA ALA A 68 6.16 11.21 -4.28
C ALA A 68 4.89 11.75 -3.58
N LEU A 69 3.91 10.87 -3.32
CA LEU A 69 2.69 11.23 -2.58
C LEU A 69 2.98 11.54 -1.10
N ALA A 70 3.84 10.76 -0.44
CA ALA A 70 4.25 11.00 0.94
C ALA A 70 5.02 12.33 1.09
N ASP A 71 5.90 12.63 0.14
CA ASP A 71 6.65 13.89 0.09
C ASP A 71 5.70 15.09 -0.10
N THR A 72 4.65 14.92 -0.91
CA THR A 72 3.60 15.94 -1.11
C THR A 72 2.79 16.19 0.16
N ILE A 73 2.44 15.16 0.92
CA ILE A 73 1.75 15.33 2.21
C ILE A 73 2.65 16.07 3.20
N SER A 74 3.93 15.70 3.24
CA SER A 74 4.91 16.32 4.14
C SER A 74 5.09 17.81 3.87
N SER A 75 5.04 18.23 2.60
CA SER A 75 5.15 19.65 2.24
C SER A 75 3.92 20.48 2.66
N TYR A 76 2.72 19.91 2.65
CA TYR A 76 1.52 20.56 3.19
C TYR A 76 1.56 20.69 4.71
N ALA A 77 2.14 19.72 5.42
CA ALA A 77 2.26 19.77 6.88
C ALA A 77 3.23 20.85 7.39
N LEU A 78 4.04 21.44 6.50
CA LEU A 78 5.04 22.47 6.83
C LEU A 78 4.58 23.91 6.54
N GLN A 79 3.36 24.12 6.03
CA GLN A 79 2.81 25.48 5.85
C GLN A 79 2.23 26.00 7.18
N PRO A 80 2.65 27.18 7.68
CA PRO A 80 2.07 27.77 8.88
C PRO A 80 0.61 28.17 8.62
N THR A 81 -0.29 27.79 9.54
CA THR A 81 -1.70 28.22 9.61
C THR A 81 -1.83 29.70 9.91
#